data_AF-A0A2R6NIE7-F1
#
_entry.id   AF-A0A2R6NIE7-F1
#
_cell.length_a   1.000
_cell.length_b   1.000
_cell.length_c   1.000
_cell.angle_alpha   90.00
_cell.angle_beta   90.00
_cell.angle_gamma   90.00
#
_symmetry.space_group_name_H-M   'P 1'
#
loop_
_entity.id
_entity.type
_entity.pdbx_description
1 polymer ?
#
loop_
_entity_poly.entity_id
_entity_poly.type
_entity_poly.pdbx_seq_one_letter_code
_entity_poly.pdbx_strand_id
1 'polypeptide(L)'
;MQPELLSSSAILAVIRKAVTRREDAALVYEKASRLDLAEKERKEVELLQAFIPPLLGEADIDRLLQEVISEQKLTVGDKKALGQVFKAFYTKVDKSSVDSKLVKSRADALFSSSS
;
A
#
# COMPACT_ATOMS: atom_id res chain seq x y z
N MET A 1 -14.21 -0.39 30.31
CA MET A 1 -14.31 -0.71 28.87
C MET A 1 -13.28 -1.79 28.57
N GLN A 2 -13.68 -2.91 27.97
CA GLN A 2 -12.69 -3.83 27.40
C GLN A 2 -12.06 -3.16 26.17
N PRO A 3 -10.73 -3.27 25.97
CA PRO A 3 -10.10 -2.75 24.77
C PRO A 3 -10.66 -3.51 23.55
N GLU A 4 -11.08 -2.76 22.54
CA GLU A 4 -11.55 -3.32 21.28
C GLU A 4 -10.38 -4.00 20.56
N LEU A 5 -10.55 -5.27 20.17
CA LEU A 5 -9.54 -6.00 19.43
C LEU A 5 -9.45 -5.44 18.01
N LEU A 6 -8.24 -5.10 17.57
CA LEU A 6 -8.01 -4.62 16.21
C LEU A 6 -8.11 -5.77 15.20
N SER A 7 -8.71 -5.49 14.04
CA SER A 7 -8.64 -6.40 12.90
C SER A 7 -7.20 -6.54 12.40
N SER A 8 -6.88 -7.65 11.72
CA SER A 8 -5.55 -7.86 11.13
C SER A 8 -5.12 -6.74 10.19
N SER A 9 -6.05 -6.20 9.39
CA SER A 9 -5.79 -5.07 8.50
C SER A 9 -5.49 -3.78 9.27
N ALA A 10 -6.17 -3.54 10.39
CA ALA A 10 -5.88 -2.41 11.27
C ALA A 10 -4.51 -2.55 11.95
N ILE A 11 -4.15 -3.77 12.39
CA ILE A 11 -2.82 -4.07 12.95
C ILE A 11 -1.73 -3.76 11.91
N LEU A 12 -1.87 -4.28 10.68
CA LEU A 12 -0.90 -4.02 9.62
C LEU A 12 -0.77 -2.53 9.29
N ALA A 13 -1.88 -1.79 9.27
CA ALA A 13 -1.85 -0.35 9.06
C ALA A 13 -1.09 0.39 10.17
N VAL A 14 -1.24 -0.03 11.43
CA VAL A 14 -0.49 0.53 12.56
C VAL A 14 1.00 0.24 12.43
N ILE A 15 1.38 -1.00 12.10
CA ILE A 15 2.80 -1.38 11.96
C ILE A 15 3.44 -0.62 10.78
N ARG A 16 2.76 -0.51 9.63
CA ARG A 16 3.24 0.31 8.50
C ARG A 16 3.45 1.77 8.88
N LYS A 17 2.51 2.36 9.64
CA LYS A 17 2.66 3.72 10.15
C LYS A 17 3.82 3.87 11.13
N ALA A 18 4.09 2.85 11.95
CA ALA A 18 5.25 2.83 12.83
C ALA A 18 6.56 2.80 12.04
N VAL A 19 6.65 1.98 10.99
CA VAL A 19 7.80 1.96 10.06
C VAL A 19 8.07 3.36 9.51
N THR A 20 7.06 4.01 8.91
CA THR A 20 7.23 5.36 8.33
C THR A 20 7.72 6.38 9.36
N ARG A 21 7.16 6.37 10.58
CA ARG A 21 7.59 7.28 11.64
C ARG A 21 9.05 7.09 12.03
N ARG A 22 9.54 5.86 12.01
CA ARG A 22 10.93 5.54 12.32
C ARG A 22 11.88 5.90 11.17
N GLU A 23 11.46 5.69 9.93
CA GLU A 23 12.20 6.18 8.74
C GLU A 23 12.35 7.70 8.79
N ASP A 24 11.27 8.44 9.08
CA ASP A 24 11.30 9.88 9.26
C ASP A 24 12.24 10.31 10.40
N ALA A 25 12.18 9.61 11.55
CA ALA A 25 13.06 9.87 12.69
C ALA A 25 14.53 9.61 12.35
N ALA A 26 14.83 8.51 11.64
CA ALA A 26 16.19 8.20 11.19
C ALA A 26 16.76 9.33 10.32
N LEU A 27 15.97 9.84 9.38
CA LEU A 27 16.36 10.97 8.53
C LEU A 27 16.61 12.25 9.33
N VAL A 28 15.79 12.53 10.36
CA VAL A 28 15.99 13.68 11.24
C VAL A 28 17.29 13.56 12.04
N TYR A 29 17.56 12.38 12.61
CA TYR A 29 18.79 12.15 13.37
C TYR A 29 20.04 12.20 12.49
N GLU A 30 19.97 11.67 11.27
CA GLU A 30 21.05 11.74 10.29
C GLU A 30 21.36 13.19 9.92
N LYS A 31 20.34 14.02 9.65
CA LYS A 31 20.50 15.46 9.41
C LYS A 31 21.10 16.21 10.61
N ALA A 32 20.85 15.74 11.82
CA ALA A 32 21.41 16.28 13.05
C ALA A 32 22.81 15.73 13.38
N SER A 33 23.44 14.96 12.49
CA SER A 33 24.73 14.28 12.72
C SER A 33 24.71 13.32 13.93
N ARG A 34 23.53 12.81 14.30
CA ARG A 34 23.31 11.82 15.38
C ARG A 34 23.16 10.41 14.79
N LEU A 35 24.23 9.93 14.15
CA LEU A 35 24.24 8.65 13.42
C LEU A 35 23.91 7.46 14.33
N ASP A 36 24.30 7.52 15.60
CA ASP A 36 23.97 6.53 16.64
C ASP A 36 22.45 6.30 16.76
N LEU A 37 21.67 7.39 16.76
CA LEU A 37 20.22 7.33 16.86
C LEU A 37 19.58 6.95 15.52
N ALA A 38 20.14 7.42 14.40
CA ALA A 38 19.67 7.05 13.07
C ALA A 38 19.78 5.55 12.81
N GLU A 39 20.92 4.93 13.17
CA GLU A 39 21.11 3.49 13.07
C GLU A 39 20.15 2.70 13.96
N LYS A 40 19.86 3.19 15.17
CA LYS A 40 18.88 2.57 16.06
C LYS A 40 17.49 2.54 15.43
N GLU A 41 17.04 3.66 14.87
CA GLU A 41 15.75 3.72 14.18
C GLU A 41 15.69 2.80 12.95
N ARG A 42 16.78 2.72 12.16
CA ARG A 42 16.87 1.82 11.00
C ARG A 42 16.78 0.34 11.40
N LYS A 43 17.43 -0.08 12.48
CA LYS A 43 17.30 -1.46 13.00
C LYS A 43 15.87 -1.79 13.43
N GLU A 44 15.18 -0.83 14.03
CA GLU A 44 13.78 -0.99 14.40
C GLU A 44 12.86 -1.07 13.16
N VAL A 45 13.17 -0.32 12.10
CA VAL A 45 12.49 -0.43 10.80
C VAL A 45 12.63 -1.85 10.25
N GLU A 46 13.85 -2.39 10.19
CA GLU A 46 14.10 -3.77 9.70
C GLU A 46 13.28 -4.80 10.49
N LEU A 47 13.25 -4.68 11.81
CA LEU A 47 12.47 -5.58 12.67
C LEU A 47 10.97 -5.48 12.37
N LEU A 48 10.43 -4.27 12.27
CA LEU A 48 9.00 -4.06 12.00
C LEU A 48 8.62 -4.52 10.59
N GLN A 49 9.47 -4.31 9.59
CA GLN A 49 9.23 -4.75 8.22
C GLN A 49 9.08 -6.27 8.11
N ALA A 50 9.76 -7.05 8.96
CA ALA A 50 9.61 -8.51 9.00
C ALA A 50 8.20 -8.99 9.40
N PHE A 51 7.40 -8.14 10.06
CA PHE A 51 6.01 -8.46 10.46
C PHE A 51 4.96 -8.05 9.44
N ILE A 52 5.38 -7.42 8.34
CA ILE A 52 4.46 -6.87 7.34
C ILE A 52 4.66 -7.62 6.02
N PRO A 53 3.57 -8.07 5.36
CA PRO A 53 3.68 -8.62 4.02
C PRO A 53 4.31 -7.59 3.07
N PRO A 54 5.14 -8.03 2.10
CA PRO A 54 5.62 -7.15 1.05
C PRO A 54 4.43 -6.55 0.29
N LEU A 55 4.58 -5.29 -0.13
CA LEU A 55 3.59 -4.65 -1.00
C LEU A 55 3.72 -5.24 -2.41
N LEU A 56 2.59 -5.40 -3.10
CA LEU A 56 2.62 -5.69 -4.52
C LEU A 56 3.27 -4.52 -5.27
N GLY A 57 4.14 -4.87 -6.22
CA GLY A 57 4.75 -3.91 -7.13
C GLY A 57 3.79 -3.46 -8.23
N GLU A 58 4.21 -2.47 -9.01
CA GLU A 58 3.43 -1.90 -10.11
C GLU A 58 2.97 -2.96 -11.12
N ALA A 59 3.87 -3.87 -11.52
CA ALA A 59 3.56 -4.88 -12.53
C ALA A 59 2.48 -5.88 -12.06
N ASP A 60 2.52 -6.28 -10.79
CA ASP A 60 1.49 -7.17 -10.22
C ASP A 60 0.14 -6.45 -10.10
N ILE A 61 0.16 -5.18 -9.68
CA ILE A 61 -1.04 -4.34 -9.62
C ILE A 61 -1.65 -4.19 -11.01
N ASP A 62 -0.84 -3.86 -12.03
CA ASP A 62 -1.32 -3.70 -13.42
C ASP A 62 -1.96 -4.98 -13.94
N ARG A 63 -1.29 -6.13 -13.74
CA ARG A 63 -1.83 -7.44 -14.16
C ARG A 63 -3.19 -7.71 -13.51
N LEU A 64 -3.30 -7.51 -12.20
CA LEU A 64 -4.53 -7.75 -11.45
C LEU A 64 -5.66 -6.78 -11.83
N LEU A 65 -5.33 -5.52 -12.11
CA LEU A 65 -6.29 -4.54 -12.62
C LEU A 65 -6.81 -4.94 -14.01
N GLN A 66 -5.92 -5.36 -14.91
CA GLN A 66 -6.31 -5.84 -16.25
C GLN A 66 -7.18 -7.10 -16.19
N GLU A 67 -6.84 -8.05 -15.30
CA GLU A 67 -7.65 -9.24 -15.04
C GLU A 67 -9.06 -8.88 -14.59
N VAL A 68 -9.18 -7.97 -13.61
CA VAL A 68 -10.47 -7.45 -13.13
C VAL A 68 -11.29 -6.79 -14.24
N ILE A 69 -10.66 -5.94 -15.05
CA ILE A 69 -11.33 -5.24 -16.16
C ILE A 69 -11.86 -6.26 -17.18
N SER A 70 -11.06 -7.28 -17.51
CA SER A 70 -11.42 -8.33 -18.45
C SER A 70 -12.58 -9.20 -17.95
N GLU A 71 -12.49 -9.69 -16.71
CA GLU A 71 -13.48 -10.56 -16.09
C GLU A 71 -14.86 -9.89 -15.96
N GLN A 72 -14.86 -8.60 -15.58
CA GLN A 72 -16.09 -7.83 -15.40
C GLN A 72 -16.56 -7.15 -16.68
N LYS A 73 -15.85 -7.35 -17.81
CA LYS A 73 -16.16 -6.73 -19.11
C LYS A 73 -16.36 -5.22 -19.00
N LEU A 74 -15.51 -4.58 -18.20
CA LEU A 74 -15.63 -3.16 -17.91
C LEU A 74 -15.03 -2.32 -19.03
N THR A 75 -15.75 -1.27 -19.44
CA THR A 75 -15.28 -0.35 -20.47
C THR A 75 -14.29 0.63 -19.87
N VAL A 76 -13.07 0.60 -20.39
CA VAL A 76 -12.01 1.57 -20.08
C VAL A 76 -12.44 2.96 -20.58
N GLY A 77 -12.33 3.97 -19.72
CA GLY A 77 -12.76 5.35 -19.99
C GLY A 77 -14.09 5.76 -19.32
N ASP A 78 -14.89 4.82 -18.80
CA ASP A 78 -16.07 5.14 -17.99
C ASP A 78 -15.68 5.37 -16.51
N LYS A 79 -15.98 6.55 -15.96
CA LYS A 79 -15.76 6.87 -14.55
C LYS A 79 -16.52 5.94 -13.60
N LYS A 80 -17.68 5.38 -14.01
CA LYS A 80 -18.40 4.38 -13.22
C LYS A 80 -17.72 3.01 -13.22
N ALA A 81 -16.98 2.68 -14.28
CA ALA A 81 -16.22 1.43 -14.35
C ALA A 81 -15.03 1.44 -13.38
N LEU A 82 -14.37 2.59 -13.18
CA LEU A 82 -13.24 2.71 -12.25
C LEU A 82 -13.61 2.32 -10.80
N GLY A 83 -14.78 2.73 -10.31
CA GLY A 83 -15.27 2.33 -8.99
C GLY A 83 -15.54 0.83 -8.86
N GLN A 84 -16.00 0.19 -9.95
CA GLN A 84 -16.22 -1.26 -10.00
C GLN A 84 -14.90 -2.03 -10.02
N VAL A 85 -13.91 -1.54 -10.77
CA VAL A 85 -12.55 -2.10 -10.79
C VAL A 85 -11.97 -2.13 -9.37
N PHE A 86 -12.01 -1.01 -8.62
CA PHE A 86 -11.49 -1.00 -7.26
C PHE A 86 -12.21 -2.01 -6.36
N LYS A 87 -13.55 -2.07 -6.43
CA LYS A 87 -14.33 -3.00 -5.60
C LYS A 87 -13.94 -4.46 -5.86
N ALA A 88 -13.81 -4.84 -7.13
CA ALA A 88 -13.45 -6.18 -7.52
C ALA A 88 -11.98 -6.51 -7.19
N PHE A 89 -11.08 -5.57 -7.43
CA PHE A 89 -9.66 -5.68 -7.06
C PHE A 89 -9.48 -5.99 -5.57
N TYR A 90 -10.14 -5.21 -4.70
CA TYR A 90 -10.05 -5.42 -3.24
C TYR A 90 -10.87 -6.62 -2.71
N THR A 91 -11.59 -7.33 -3.58
CA THR A 91 -12.15 -8.65 -3.25
C THR A 91 -11.09 -9.75 -3.42
N LYS A 92 -10.12 -9.54 -4.31
CA LYS A 92 -9.01 -10.48 -4.60
C LYS A 92 -7.73 -10.16 -3.82
N VAL A 93 -7.52 -8.88 -3.49
CA VAL A 93 -6.29 -8.36 -2.90
C VAL A 93 -6.60 -7.72 -1.55
N ASP A 94 -5.88 -8.15 -0.52
CA ASP A 94 -5.95 -7.49 0.78
C ASP A 94 -5.39 -6.06 0.66
N LYS A 95 -6.16 -5.08 1.13
CA LYS A 95 -5.78 -3.66 1.09
C LYS A 95 -4.46 -3.38 1.81
N SER A 96 -4.08 -4.21 2.78
CA SER A 96 -2.81 -4.12 3.49
C SER A 96 -1.61 -4.56 2.66
N SER A 97 -1.82 -5.27 1.53
CA SER A 97 -0.76 -5.78 0.64
C SER A 97 -0.45 -4.85 -0.52
N VAL A 98 -1.06 -3.66 -0.59
CA VAL A 98 -0.88 -2.69 -1.67
C VAL A 98 -0.81 -1.27 -1.15
N ASP A 99 -0.09 -0.39 -1.86
CA ASP A 99 -0.26 1.06 -1.67
C ASP A 99 -1.51 1.51 -2.43
N SER A 100 -2.51 2.00 -1.70
CA SER A 100 -3.77 2.49 -2.29
C SER A 100 -3.58 3.66 -3.26
N LYS A 101 -2.57 4.51 -3.05
CA LYS A 101 -2.24 5.60 -3.98
C LYS A 101 -1.66 5.05 -5.28
N LEU A 102 -0.79 4.05 -5.17
CA LEU A 102 -0.21 3.37 -6.32
C LEU A 102 -1.30 2.68 -7.14
N VAL A 103 -2.17 1.89 -6.50
CA VAL A 103 -3.31 1.24 -7.16
C VAL A 103 -4.19 2.25 -7.89
N LYS A 104 -4.49 3.40 -7.26
CA LYS A 104 -5.23 4.48 -7.91
C LYS A 104 -4.49 5.02 -9.14
N SER A 105 -3.21 5.36 -9.00
CA SER A 105 -2.39 5.89 -10.09
C SER A 105 -2.30 4.91 -11.27
N ARG A 106 -2.13 3.62 -11.00
CA ARG A 106 -2.07 2.58 -12.02
C ARG A 106 -3.43 2.41 -12.73
N ALA A 107 -4.52 2.39 -11.97
CA ALA A 107 -5.86 2.31 -12.54
C ALA A 107 -6.19 3.54 -13.42
N ASP A 108 -5.86 4.75 -12.96
CA ASP A 108 -6.03 5.98 -13.74
C ASP A 108 -5.19 5.96 -15.02
N ALA A 109 -3.95 5.46 -14.96
CA ALA A 109 -3.08 5.31 -16.14
C ALA A 109 -3.64 4.31 -17.17
N LEU A 110 -4.16 3.16 -16.73
CA LEU A 110 -4.84 2.20 -17.61
C LEU A 110 -6.07 2.81 -18.28
N PHE A 111 -6.82 3.66 -17.55
CA PHE A 111 -8.01 4.33 -18.08
C PHE A 111 -7.70 5.51 -19.01
N SER A 112 -6.56 6.17 -18.85
CA SER A 112 -6.16 7.32 -19.65
C SER A 112 -5.35 6.94 -20.91
N SER A 113 -4.67 5.79 -20.89
CA SER A 113 -3.85 5.29 -22.02
C SER A 113 -4.65 4.63 -23.15
N SER A 114 -5.97 4.51 -23.00
CA SER A 114 -6.89 4.01 -24.03
C SER A 114 -7.79 5.11 -24.62
N SER A 115 -7.39 6.39 -24.49
CA SER A 115 -7.98 7.54 -25.23
C SER A 115 -7.04 8.06 -26.29
#